data_AF-A0AAJ2UDJ3-F1
#
_entry.id   AF-A0AAJ2UDJ3-F1
#
_cell.length_a   1.000
_cell.length_b   1.000
_cell.length_c   1.000
_cell.angle_alpha   90.00
_cell.angle_beta   90.00
_cell.angle_gamma   90.00
#
_symmetry.space_group_name_H-M   'P 1'
#
loop_
_entity.id
_entity.type
_entity.pdbx_description
1 polymer ?
#
loop_
_entity_poly.entity_id
_entity_poly.type
_entity_poly.pdbx_seq_one_letter_code
_entity_poly.pdbx_strand_id
1 'polypeptide(L)'
;MTIKDRIKNSKWANFIPFKLKRTLVFDSLGQRINSTPVIIFHDSEDNYYYYIKARDARLTDWRLKKRIEGEVLISKSNKPNALFTNDFYLDCSQIFYIHGSQLEELTKKYPETEILYSKELQFDQVKKMFDYIYECLRLYKQPFIVISKVSYDSKTRKTKSEVEYASDWHLEHDYDRARKQTKKPQKIKQFEELKDKLKKDKDIVELKNLEIALSKARKKYNQEKIYNPLFDWINKNKFIQEGLNSLEIIREYRKLPNPIVPTNVDAIIIYNSLLENRDLAYQLIDTDYKFMLDWFKKNDLDISMESFRQFRESMQQAYGLTEVFYYHKLEDKLDKEISKLVQKQTQNQKPYRDELTYRKRLLVERLIRKQEERLKEEESKKDVPTFKMKI
;
A
#
# COMPACT_ATOMS: atom_id res chain seq x y z
N MET A 1 1.01 -0.54 35.06
CA MET A 1 0.22 0.06 33.96
C MET A 1 0.51 -0.74 32.69
N THR A 2 -0.50 -1.41 32.13
CA THR A 2 -0.31 -2.36 31.00
C THR A 2 -0.15 -1.62 29.66
N ILE A 3 0.36 -2.31 28.61
CA ILE A 3 0.35 -1.79 27.23
C ILE A 3 -1.08 -1.39 26.84
N LYS A 4 -2.05 -2.25 27.18
CA LYS A 4 -3.48 -1.98 27.02
C LYS A 4 -3.88 -0.68 27.71
N ASP A 5 -3.48 -0.43 28.95
CA ASP A 5 -3.84 0.80 29.68
C ASP A 5 -3.20 2.07 29.09
N ARG A 6 -1.99 1.96 28.51
CA ARG A 6 -1.32 3.07 27.79
C ARG A 6 -1.97 3.41 26.45
N ILE A 7 -2.61 2.42 25.82
CA ILE A 7 -3.22 2.51 24.49
C ILE A 7 -4.75 2.73 24.58
N LYS A 8 -5.37 2.41 25.72
CA LYS A 8 -6.81 2.11 25.85
C LYS A 8 -7.79 3.24 25.54
N ASN A 9 -7.37 4.48 25.46
CA ASN A 9 -8.29 5.62 25.32
C ASN A 9 -7.99 6.51 24.11
N SER A 10 -7.08 6.07 23.23
CA SER A 10 -6.74 6.81 22.02
C SER A 10 -7.43 6.21 20.81
N LYS A 11 -8.12 7.03 20.00
CA LYS A 11 -8.58 6.63 18.66
C LYS A 11 -7.42 6.04 17.83
N TRP A 12 -6.21 6.55 18.08
CA TRP A 12 -4.95 6.15 17.46
C TRP A 12 -4.33 4.85 18.00
N ALA A 13 -5.00 4.12 18.91
CA ALA A 13 -4.45 2.96 19.58
C ALA A 13 -3.65 2.00 18.68
N ASN A 14 -4.15 1.78 17.45
CA ASN A 14 -3.55 0.88 16.48
C ASN A 14 -2.30 1.45 15.78
N PHE A 15 -2.04 2.76 15.86
CA PHE A 15 -0.93 3.51 15.26
C PHE A 15 -0.18 4.36 16.28
N ILE A 16 -0.05 3.87 17.51
CA ILE A 16 0.90 4.44 18.45
C ILE A 16 2.18 3.61 18.36
N PRO A 17 3.11 3.92 17.43
CA PRO A 17 4.36 3.20 17.32
C PRO A 17 5.23 3.48 18.54
N PHE A 18 6.05 2.49 18.89
CA PHE A 18 6.96 2.60 20.02
C PHE A 18 8.20 1.75 19.86
N LYS A 19 9.27 2.19 20.53
CA LYS A 19 10.54 1.46 20.65
C LYS A 19 10.55 0.61 21.92
N LEU A 20 11.10 -0.59 21.81
CA LEU A 20 11.41 -1.45 22.95
C LEU A 20 12.91 -1.35 23.25
N LYS A 21 13.27 -1.23 24.54
CA LYS A 21 14.69 -1.17 24.96
C LYS A 21 15.42 -2.51 24.78
N ARG A 22 14.72 -3.63 24.99
CA ARG A 22 15.28 -4.97 24.80
C ARG A 22 15.16 -5.35 23.33
N THR A 23 16.25 -5.84 22.75
CA THR A 23 16.18 -6.42 21.41
C THR A 23 15.27 -7.66 21.39
N LEU A 24 14.19 -7.54 20.61
CA LEU A 24 13.35 -8.62 20.10
C LEU A 24 13.57 -8.82 18.59
N VAL A 25 14.71 -8.37 18.09
CA VAL A 25 15.03 -8.44 16.67
C VAL A 25 15.81 -9.70 16.39
N PHE A 26 15.47 -10.32 15.27
CA PHE A 26 16.16 -11.48 14.73
C PHE A 26 16.66 -11.16 13.31
N ASP A 27 17.60 -11.94 12.79
CA ASP A 27 17.95 -11.93 11.38
C ASP A 27 16.96 -12.77 10.55
N SER A 28 17.17 -12.84 9.24
CA SER A 28 16.34 -13.61 8.32
C SER A 28 16.40 -15.13 8.53
N LEU A 29 17.24 -15.60 9.46
CA LEU A 29 17.40 -17.00 9.86
C LEU A 29 16.77 -17.27 11.24
N GLY A 30 16.12 -16.28 11.85
CA GLY A 30 15.53 -16.38 13.18
C GLY A 30 16.56 -16.31 14.32
N GLN A 31 17.80 -15.87 14.05
CA GLN A 31 18.83 -15.72 15.09
C GLN A 31 18.77 -14.32 15.69
N ARG A 32 18.92 -14.22 17.00
CA ARG A 32 18.80 -12.93 17.71
C ARG A 32 19.94 -11.98 17.35
N ILE A 33 19.60 -10.73 17.03
CA ILE A 33 20.59 -9.67 16.74
C ILE A 33 20.41 -8.46 17.64
N ASN A 34 21.46 -7.66 17.80
CA ASN A 34 21.38 -6.42 18.57
C ASN A 34 20.86 -5.28 17.69
N SER A 35 19.56 -5.01 17.75
CA SER A 35 18.90 -3.92 17.03
C SER A 35 17.66 -3.46 17.80
N THR A 36 17.18 -2.26 17.48
CA THR A 36 16.03 -1.65 18.15
C THR A 36 14.74 -2.09 17.47
N PRO A 37 13.82 -2.79 18.14
CA PRO A 37 12.50 -3.07 17.60
C PRO A 37 11.66 -1.79 17.61
N VAL A 38 11.00 -1.50 16.50
CA VAL A 38 10.00 -0.44 16.37
C VAL A 38 8.67 -1.10 16.04
N ILE A 39 7.74 -1.11 17.00
CA ILE A 39 6.35 -1.49 16.75
C ILE A 39 5.75 -0.43 15.82
N ILE A 40 5.19 -0.86 14.71
CA ILE A 40 4.69 0.03 13.64
C ILE A 40 3.16 0.15 13.66
N PHE A 41 2.44 -0.93 13.94
CA PHE A 41 0.99 -0.93 14.14
C PHE A 41 0.53 -2.14 14.95
N HIS A 42 -0.70 -2.07 15.45
CA HIS A 42 -1.41 -3.17 16.12
C HIS A 42 -2.61 -3.57 15.27
N ASP A 43 -2.63 -4.83 14.85
CA ASP A 43 -3.81 -5.47 14.32
C ASP A 43 -4.71 -5.87 15.49
N SER A 44 -5.80 -5.12 15.68
CA SER A 44 -6.74 -5.33 16.76
C SER A 44 -7.67 -6.53 16.54
N GLU A 45 -7.82 -7.00 15.30
CA GLU A 45 -8.69 -8.15 14.98
C GLU A 45 -8.01 -9.44 15.41
N ASP A 46 -6.77 -9.66 14.94
CA ASP A 46 -5.99 -10.86 15.27
C ASP A 46 -5.08 -10.68 16.50
N ASN A 47 -5.13 -9.49 17.10
CA ASN A 47 -4.36 -9.12 18.29
C ASN A 47 -2.84 -9.32 18.14
N TYR A 48 -2.29 -8.92 16.99
CA TYR A 48 -0.86 -8.97 16.69
C TYR A 48 -0.25 -7.58 16.60
N TYR A 49 0.89 -7.41 17.26
CA TYR A 49 1.74 -6.23 17.10
C TYR A 49 2.79 -6.50 16.02
N TYR A 50 2.78 -5.70 14.97
CA TYR A 50 3.74 -5.78 13.89
C TYR A 50 4.87 -4.79 14.13
N TYR A 51 6.10 -5.22 13.87
CA TYR A 51 7.28 -4.42 14.11
C TYR A 51 8.40 -4.71 13.14
N ILE A 52 9.27 -3.72 13.01
CA ILE A 52 10.46 -3.78 12.17
C ILE A 52 11.67 -3.38 12.98
N LYS A 53 12.85 -3.73 12.48
CA LYS A 53 14.10 -3.36 13.13
C LYS A 53 14.58 -1.99 12.67
N ALA A 54 15.20 -1.28 13.61
CA ALA A 54 15.75 0.05 13.40
C ALA A 54 17.20 0.12 13.86
N ARG A 55 18.00 0.92 13.15
CA ARG A 55 19.37 1.27 13.56
C ARG A 55 19.65 2.73 13.29
N ASP A 56 20.53 3.33 14.07
CA ASP A 56 20.98 4.71 13.82
C ASP A 56 21.58 4.82 12.43
N ALA A 57 21.06 5.79 11.66
CA ALA A 57 21.51 6.04 10.30
C ALA A 57 22.84 6.77 10.25
N ARG A 58 23.25 7.43 11.34
CA ARG A 58 24.48 8.22 11.40
C ARG A 58 25.62 7.48 12.09
N LEU A 59 26.84 7.74 11.61
CA LEU A 59 28.10 7.45 12.28
C LEU A 59 28.35 8.49 13.38
N THR A 60 29.38 8.25 14.20
CA THR A 60 29.81 9.19 15.25
C THR A 60 30.25 10.54 14.71
N ASP A 61 30.71 10.60 13.46
CA ASP A 61 31.11 11.81 12.74
C ASP A 61 29.95 12.48 11.96
N TRP A 62 28.71 12.10 12.26
CA TRP A 62 27.47 12.58 11.64
C TRP A 62 27.25 12.15 10.18
N ARG A 63 28.17 11.47 9.51
CA ARG A 63 27.92 10.97 8.14
C ARG A 63 26.88 9.84 8.15
N LEU A 64 26.11 9.73 7.07
CA LEU A 64 25.17 8.62 6.90
C LEU A 64 25.94 7.32 6.68
N LYS A 65 25.57 6.27 7.43
CA LYS A 65 25.98 4.90 7.16
C LYS A 65 25.43 4.47 5.80
N LYS A 66 26.13 3.53 5.16
CA LYS A 66 25.61 2.85 3.96
C LYS A 66 24.25 2.22 4.28
N ARG A 67 23.27 2.48 3.43
CA ARG A 67 21.94 1.87 3.47
C ARG A 67 22.03 0.39 3.10
N ILE A 68 21.36 -0.47 3.85
CA ILE A 68 21.19 -1.89 3.51
C ILE A 68 19.95 -2.01 2.62
N GLU A 69 19.96 -2.97 1.70
CA GLU A 69 18.79 -3.25 0.86
C GLU A 69 17.57 -3.58 1.73
N GLY A 70 16.39 -3.04 1.37
CA GLY A 70 15.19 -3.10 2.22
C GLY A 70 15.08 -2.00 3.28
N GLU A 71 16.12 -1.19 3.49
CA GLU A 71 16.06 -0.09 4.46
C GLU A 71 15.55 1.24 3.88
N VAL A 72 14.75 1.94 4.67
CA VAL A 72 14.32 3.31 4.41
C VAL A 72 14.88 4.27 5.46
N LEU A 73 15.38 5.42 5.02
CA LEU A 73 15.83 6.49 5.92
C LEU A 73 14.61 7.25 6.47
N ILE A 74 14.46 7.25 7.78
CA ILE A 74 13.53 8.12 8.50
C ILE A 74 14.32 9.21 9.19
N SER A 75 14.12 10.45 8.74
CA SER A 75 14.79 11.62 9.31
C SER A 75 14.31 11.89 10.73
N LYS A 76 15.19 12.47 11.53
CA LYS A 76 14.86 12.98 12.86
C LYS A 76 13.71 13.97 12.76
N SER A 77 12.85 13.95 13.76
CA SER A 77 11.77 14.92 13.90
C SER A 77 12.18 16.00 14.90
N ASN A 78 12.02 17.27 14.50
CA ASN A 78 12.25 18.42 15.37
C ASN A 78 11.11 18.66 16.37
N LYS A 79 10.00 17.91 16.26
CA LYS A 79 8.89 18.01 17.21
C LYS A 79 9.30 17.48 18.59
N PRO A 80 8.93 18.16 19.69
CA PRO A 80 9.24 17.70 21.03
C PRO A 80 8.67 16.29 21.24
N ASN A 81 9.49 15.41 21.83
CA ASN A 81 9.15 14.02 22.13
C ASN A 81 8.82 13.13 20.92
N ALA A 82 9.46 13.31 19.76
CA ALA A 82 9.26 12.42 18.63
C ALA A 82 9.86 11.02 18.84
N LEU A 83 9.29 9.99 18.19
CA LEU A 83 9.81 8.61 18.24
C LEU A 83 11.25 8.51 17.69
N PHE A 84 11.54 9.30 16.65
CA PHE A 84 12.85 9.39 16.01
C PHE A 84 13.47 10.75 16.32
N THR A 85 14.25 10.81 17.40
CA THR A 85 15.05 11.99 17.81
C THR A 85 16.36 12.11 17.03
N ASN A 86 16.80 11.03 16.39
CA ASN A 86 17.92 10.96 15.45
C ASN A 86 17.42 10.40 14.10
N ASP A 87 18.28 10.42 13.08
CA ASP A 87 18.00 9.74 11.82
C ASP A 87 18.15 8.22 12.00
N PHE A 88 17.18 7.45 11.53
CA PHE A 88 17.18 5.98 11.61
C PHE A 88 17.01 5.36 10.24
N TYR A 89 17.66 4.22 10.02
CA TYR A 89 17.26 3.28 8.98
C TYR A 89 16.27 2.29 9.58
N LEU A 90 15.11 2.13 8.93
CA LEU A 90 14.12 1.11 9.22
C LEU A 90 14.18 0.04 8.14
N ASP A 91 14.35 -1.22 8.51
CA ASP A 91 14.36 -2.33 7.55
C ASP A 91 12.93 -2.81 7.29
N CYS A 92 12.38 -2.43 6.13
CA CYS A 92 11.04 -2.79 5.70
C CYS A 92 10.97 -4.15 4.99
N SER A 93 12.13 -4.80 4.77
CA SER A 93 12.20 -6.15 4.20
C SER A 93 12.12 -7.25 5.27
N GLN A 94 12.19 -6.90 6.56
CA GLN A 94 12.08 -7.88 7.65
C GLN A 94 10.98 -7.47 8.62
N ILE A 95 9.84 -8.15 8.51
CA ILE A 95 8.65 -7.89 9.32
C ILE A 95 8.54 -8.96 10.40
N PHE A 96 8.36 -8.51 11.63
CA PHE A 96 8.12 -9.37 12.77
C PHE A 96 6.71 -9.12 13.31
N TYR A 97 6.09 -10.15 13.86
CA TYR A 97 4.82 -10.01 14.57
C TYR A 97 4.80 -10.83 15.87
N ILE A 98 4.19 -10.28 16.92
CA ILE A 98 4.06 -10.92 18.24
C ILE A 98 2.64 -10.75 18.77
N HIS A 99 2.08 -11.81 19.34
CA HIS A 99 0.72 -11.75 19.89
C HIS A 99 0.67 -10.82 21.11
N GLY A 100 -0.42 -10.06 21.24
CA GLY A 100 -0.56 -9.03 22.26
C GLY A 100 -0.41 -9.55 23.69
N SER A 101 -0.92 -10.75 23.98
CA SER A 101 -0.76 -11.36 25.33
C SER A 101 0.70 -11.66 25.65
N GLN A 102 1.47 -12.14 24.68
CA GLN A 102 2.89 -12.47 24.85
C GLN A 102 3.74 -11.21 25.02
N LEU A 103 3.44 -10.16 24.25
CA LEU A 103 4.09 -8.86 24.39
C LEU A 103 3.75 -8.21 25.76
N GLU A 104 2.51 -8.35 26.23
CA GLU A 104 2.09 -7.86 27.54
C GLU A 104 2.79 -8.61 28.69
N GLU A 105 2.90 -9.94 28.61
CA GLU A 105 3.66 -10.73 29.60
C GLU A 105 5.14 -10.37 29.61
N LEU A 106 5.73 -10.21 28.41
CA LEU A 106 7.12 -9.78 28.27
C LEU A 106 7.34 -8.42 28.95
N THR A 107 6.47 -7.45 28.69
CA THR A 107 6.61 -6.08 29.24
C THR A 107 6.33 -5.98 30.73
N LYS A 108 5.40 -6.80 31.27
CA LYS A 108 5.18 -6.91 32.72
C LYS A 108 6.40 -7.45 33.45
N LYS A 109 7.04 -8.48 32.88
CA LYS A 109 8.12 -9.22 33.53
C LYS A 109 9.49 -8.55 33.41
N TYR A 110 9.63 -7.69 32.41
CA TYR A 110 10.84 -6.91 32.15
C TYR A 110 10.47 -5.43 32.08
N PRO A 111 10.30 -4.72 33.20
CA PRO A 111 9.96 -3.30 33.20
C PRO A 111 10.97 -2.44 32.44
N GLU A 112 12.21 -2.91 32.30
CA GLU A 112 13.25 -2.31 31.46
C GLU A 112 12.98 -2.44 29.95
N THR A 113 12.02 -3.27 29.51
CA THR A 113 11.33 -3.13 28.21
C THR A 113 10.34 -1.97 28.23
N GLU A 114 10.72 -0.90 28.92
CA GLU A 114 10.03 0.37 28.92
C GLU A 114 9.67 0.73 27.49
N ILE A 115 8.39 1.00 27.27
CA ILE A 115 7.90 1.60 26.03
C ILE A 115 8.49 3.00 26.05
N LEU A 116 9.65 3.14 25.40
CA LEU A 116 10.48 4.34 25.59
C LEU A 116 9.74 5.59 25.11
N TYR A 117 8.94 5.48 24.03
CA TYR A 117 8.21 6.60 23.44
C TYR A 117 6.97 6.10 22.68
N SER A 118 5.78 6.20 23.26
CA SER A 118 4.50 5.95 22.58
C SER A 118 3.98 7.28 22.02
N LYS A 119 4.34 7.61 20.77
CA LYS A 119 4.06 8.92 20.17
C LYS A 119 3.65 8.75 18.72
N GLU A 120 2.79 9.63 18.26
CA GLU A 120 2.39 9.67 16.85
C GLU A 120 3.61 9.96 15.96
N LEU A 121 3.80 9.17 14.90
CA LEU A 121 4.74 9.49 13.83
C LEU A 121 4.19 10.59 12.95
N GLN A 122 5.08 11.39 12.36
CA GLN A 122 4.65 12.35 11.35
C GLN A 122 4.06 11.62 10.13
N PHE A 123 3.09 12.24 9.47
CA PHE A 123 2.35 11.62 8.36
C PHE A 123 3.27 11.16 7.22
N ASP A 124 4.26 11.98 6.87
CA ASP A 124 5.27 11.66 5.86
C ASP A 124 6.12 10.44 6.25
N GLN A 125 6.48 10.32 7.53
CA GLN A 125 7.21 9.17 8.05
C GLN A 125 6.37 7.88 7.98
N VAL A 126 5.09 7.94 8.37
CA VAL A 126 4.17 6.81 8.26
C VAL A 126 3.98 6.41 6.80
N LYS A 127 3.65 7.38 5.94
CA LYS A 127 3.47 7.16 4.50
C LYS A 127 4.72 6.50 3.90
N LYS A 128 5.90 7.06 4.16
CA LYS A 128 7.18 6.55 3.65
C LYS A 128 7.45 5.12 4.09
N MET A 129 7.18 4.80 5.36
CA MET A 129 7.36 3.45 5.89
C MET A 129 6.39 2.45 5.24
N PHE A 130 5.10 2.76 5.18
CA PHE A 130 4.11 1.88 4.55
C PHE A 130 4.38 1.69 3.07
N ASP A 131 4.67 2.76 2.33
CA ASP A 131 5.01 2.69 0.91
C ASP A 131 6.20 1.75 0.68
N TYR A 132 7.28 1.89 1.46
CA TYR A 132 8.46 1.04 1.29
C TYR A 132 8.21 -0.44 1.64
N ILE A 133 7.35 -0.74 2.62
CA ILE A 133 6.92 -2.11 2.90
C ILE A 133 6.11 -2.67 1.70
N TYR A 134 5.20 -1.87 1.12
CA TYR A 134 4.48 -2.28 -0.09
C TYR A 134 5.41 -2.48 -1.29
N GLU A 135 6.46 -1.68 -1.43
CA GLU A 135 7.48 -1.88 -2.47
C GLU A 135 8.16 -3.25 -2.32
N CYS A 136 8.55 -3.60 -1.09
CA CYS A 136 9.13 -4.90 -0.77
C CYS A 136 8.17 -6.06 -1.06
N LEU A 137 6.85 -5.86 -0.87
CA LEU A 137 5.83 -6.87 -1.15
C LEU A 137 5.51 -7.05 -2.65
N ARG A 138 5.44 -5.95 -3.42
CA ARG A 138 4.75 -5.94 -4.73
C ARG A 138 5.57 -5.43 -5.93
N LEU A 139 6.58 -4.58 -5.73
CA LEU A 139 7.19 -3.83 -6.85
C LEU A 139 8.43 -4.50 -7.45
N TYR A 140 9.08 -5.39 -6.72
CA TYR A 140 10.11 -6.24 -7.29
C TYR A 140 9.45 -7.35 -8.12
N LYS A 141 10.07 -7.77 -9.25
CA LYS A 141 9.59 -8.89 -10.09
C LYS A 141 9.25 -10.15 -9.28
N GLN A 142 9.81 -10.24 -8.08
CA GLN A 142 9.51 -11.18 -7.00
C GLN A 142 9.61 -10.45 -5.65
N PRO A 143 8.83 -10.79 -4.61
CA PRO A 143 8.91 -10.14 -3.31
C PRO A 143 10.34 -10.08 -2.73
N PHE A 144 10.64 -9.04 -1.95
CA PHE A 144 11.89 -8.86 -1.21
C PHE A 144 11.56 -8.71 0.29
N ILE A 145 11.12 -9.79 0.91
CA ILE A 145 10.63 -9.75 2.29
C ILE A 145 10.83 -11.07 3.03
N VAL A 146 11.04 -10.95 4.34
CA VAL A 146 11.01 -12.03 5.33
C VAL A 146 9.97 -11.69 6.39
N ILE A 147 9.13 -12.67 6.74
CA ILE A 147 8.08 -12.56 7.74
C ILE A 147 8.40 -13.54 8.87
N SER A 148 8.41 -13.04 10.09
CA SER A 148 8.81 -13.82 11.27
C SER A 148 7.81 -13.67 12.41
N LYS A 149 7.33 -14.82 12.89
CA LYS A 149 6.53 -14.91 14.11
C LYS A 149 7.43 -14.90 15.32
N VAL A 150 7.17 -14.00 16.26
CA VAL A 150 7.93 -13.92 17.49
C VAL A 150 7.06 -14.35 18.66
N SER A 151 7.59 -15.29 19.43
CA SER A 151 6.93 -15.85 20.61
C SER A 151 7.74 -15.56 21.87
N TYR A 152 7.02 -15.45 22.98
CA TYR A 152 7.60 -15.36 24.32
C TYR A 152 7.09 -16.53 25.16
N ASP A 153 8.03 -17.27 25.75
CA ASP A 153 7.75 -18.33 26.70
C ASP A 153 7.93 -17.80 28.12
N SER A 154 6.85 -17.73 28.88
CA SER A 154 6.84 -17.19 30.24
C SER A 154 7.57 -18.07 31.25
N LYS A 155 7.66 -19.38 31.00
CA LYS A 155 8.35 -20.36 31.85
C LYS A 155 9.86 -20.24 31.65
N THR A 156 10.33 -20.32 30.40
CA THR A 156 11.77 -20.24 30.10
C THR A 156 12.30 -18.81 30.03
N ARG A 157 11.40 -17.83 29.96
CA ARG A 157 11.68 -16.39 29.80
C ARG A 157 12.50 -16.06 28.56
N LYS A 158 12.37 -16.90 27.53
CA LYS A 158 13.09 -16.75 26.25
C LYS A 158 12.13 -16.32 25.18
N THR A 159 12.62 -15.45 24.31
CA THR A 159 11.96 -15.11 23.06
C THR A 159 12.54 -15.95 21.93
N LYS A 160 11.69 -16.36 21.00
CA LYS A 160 12.07 -17.15 19.83
C LYS A 160 11.43 -16.54 18.60
N SER A 161 12.09 -16.70 17.46
CA SER A 161 11.58 -16.33 16.15
C SER A 161 11.40 -17.58 15.33
N GLU A 162 10.24 -17.72 14.72
CA GLU A 162 9.97 -18.67 13.65
C GLU A 162 9.85 -17.88 12.35
N VAL A 163 10.70 -18.20 11.37
CA VAL A 163 10.58 -17.62 10.03
C VAL A 163 9.43 -18.36 9.36
N GLU A 164 8.36 -17.63 9.05
CA GLU A 164 7.15 -18.17 8.43
C GLU A 164 7.21 -18.03 6.90
N TYR A 165 7.87 -16.97 6.42
CA TYR A 165 8.07 -16.73 5.00
C TYR A 165 9.42 -16.04 4.75
N ALA A 166 10.10 -16.43 3.67
CA ALA A 166 11.25 -15.71 3.13
C ALA A 166 11.19 -15.74 1.61
N SER A 167 11.42 -14.59 0.97
CA SER A 167 11.42 -14.55 -0.49
C SER A 167 12.60 -15.30 -1.10
N ASP A 168 12.48 -15.65 -2.39
CA ASP A 168 13.52 -16.37 -3.12
C ASP A 168 14.88 -15.71 -3.03
N TRP A 169 14.91 -14.38 -3.11
CA TRP A 169 16.14 -13.63 -2.95
C TRP A 169 16.80 -13.91 -1.59
N HIS A 170 16.04 -13.87 -0.49
CA HIS A 170 16.59 -14.16 0.84
C HIS A 170 17.05 -15.62 0.96
N LEU A 171 16.28 -16.57 0.42
CA LEU A 171 16.64 -17.99 0.42
C LEU A 171 17.92 -18.28 -0.37
N GLU A 172 18.19 -17.54 -1.44
CA GLU A 172 19.38 -17.70 -2.29
C GLU A 172 20.58 -16.90 -1.78
N HIS A 173 20.37 -15.81 -1.05
CA HIS A 173 21.45 -14.91 -0.63
C HIS A 173 21.76 -15.04 0.86
N ASP A 174 20.78 -14.84 1.74
CA ASP A 174 21.02 -14.83 3.18
C ASP A 174 21.36 -16.22 3.70
N TYR A 175 20.57 -17.23 3.31
CA TYR A 175 20.74 -18.62 3.75
C TYR A 175 22.02 -19.23 3.19
N ASP A 176 22.31 -19.01 1.90
CA ASP A 176 23.54 -19.53 1.29
C ASP A 176 24.79 -18.84 1.83
N ARG A 177 24.70 -17.54 2.14
CA ARG A 177 25.79 -16.83 2.83
C ARG A 177 26.01 -17.39 4.23
N ALA A 178 24.95 -17.61 5.01
CA ALA A 178 25.06 -18.15 6.36
C ALA A 178 25.68 -19.55 6.37
N ARG A 179 25.30 -20.40 5.40
CA ARG A 179 25.91 -21.71 5.16
C ARG A 179 27.41 -21.58 4.89
N LYS A 180 27.83 -20.70 3.99
CA LYS A 180 29.25 -20.49 3.62
C LYS A 180 30.08 -19.92 4.78
N GLN A 181 29.46 -19.14 5.68
CA GLN A 181 30.15 -18.49 6.80
C GLN A 181 30.32 -19.39 8.03
N THR A 182 29.56 -20.48 8.15
CA THR A 182 29.66 -21.38 9.29
C THR A 182 30.42 -22.66 8.95
N LYS A 183 31.32 -23.10 9.85
CA LYS A 183 32.05 -24.37 9.72
C LYS A 183 31.40 -25.53 10.51
N LYS A 184 30.30 -25.27 11.21
CA LYS A 184 29.65 -26.26 12.11
C LYS A 184 28.63 -27.09 11.33
N PRO A 185 28.83 -28.42 11.15
CA PRO A 185 27.93 -29.25 10.35
C PRO A 185 26.47 -29.24 10.81
N GLN A 186 26.23 -29.25 12.13
CA GLN A 186 24.87 -29.17 12.68
C GLN A 186 24.16 -27.87 12.33
N LYS A 187 24.87 -26.73 12.31
CA LYS A 187 24.27 -25.44 11.92
C LYS A 187 23.98 -25.37 10.42
N ILE A 188 24.89 -25.92 9.61
CA ILE A 188 24.67 -26.05 8.16
C ILE A 188 23.39 -26.83 7.91
N LYS A 189 23.24 -27.99 8.55
CA LYS A 189 22.06 -28.83 8.44
C LYS A 189 20.78 -28.09 8.85
N GLN A 190 20.81 -27.34 9.96
CA GLN A 190 19.67 -26.53 10.40
C GLN A 190 19.25 -25.46 9.38
N PHE A 191 20.22 -24.79 8.73
CA PHE A 191 19.91 -23.81 7.70
C PHE A 191 19.36 -24.44 6.42
N GLU A 192 19.88 -25.60 6.03
CA GLU A 192 19.36 -26.38 4.89
C GLU A 192 17.93 -26.86 5.17
N GLU A 193 17.67 -27.45 6.34
CA GLU A 193 16.33 -27.89 6.75
C GLU A 193 15.32 -26.72 6.78
N LEU A 194 15.71 -25.55 7.31
CA LEU A 194 14.85 -24.37 7.33
C LEU A 194 14.59 -23.84 5.91
N LYS A 195 15.63 -23.77 5.06
CA LYS A 195 15.50 -23.36 3.66
C LYS A 195 14.55 -24.28 2.90
N ASP A 196 14.66 -25.59 3.10
CA ASP A 196 13.81 -26.57 2.43
C ASP A 196 12.36 -26.51 2.93
N LYS A 197 12.14 -26.33 4.23
CA LYS A 197 10.82 -26.05 4.81
C LYS A 197 10.19 -24.84 4.13
N LEU A 198 10.89 -23.70 4.12
CA LEU A 198 10.38 -22.44 3.55
C LEU A 198 10.16 -22.49 2.03
N LYS A 199 10.94 -23.31 1.31
CA LYS A 199 10.73 -23.55 -0.13
C LYS A 199 9.51 -24.41 -0.42
N LYS A 200 9.28 -25.45 0.40
CA LYS A 200 8.16 -26.38 0.25
C LYS A 200 6.86 -25.72 0.69
N ASP A 201 6.90 -25.03 1.81
CA ASP A 201 5.82 -24.28 2.41
C ASP A 201 5.92 -22.81 1.95
N LYS A 202 6.12 -22.56 0.65
CA LYS A 202 6.03 -21.21 0.04
C LYS A 202 4.59 -20.71 0.16
N ASP A 203 4.16 -20.49 1.39
CA ASP A 203 2.79 -20.27 1.70
C ASP A 203 2.49 -18.80 1.42
N ILE A 204 1.88 -18.58 0.25
CA ILE A 204 1.40 -17.27 -0.17
C ILE A 204 0.41 -16.73 0.89
N VAL A 205 -0.16 -17.58 1.75
CA VAL A 205 -1.04 -17.17 2.85
C VAL A 205 -0.35 -16.17 3.78
N GLU A 206 0.89 -16.39 4.21
CA GLU A 206 1.56 -15.47 5.15
C GLU A 206 1.84 -14.10 4.52
N LEU A 207 2.24 -14.09 3.25
CA LEU A 207 2.42 -12.86 2.47
C LEU A 207 1.08 -12.11 2.34
N LYS A 208 -0.01 -12.82 2.01
CA LYS A 208 -1.36 -12.25 1.90
C LYS A 208 -1.89 -11.75 3.23
N ASN A 209 -1.65 -12.46 4.32
CA ASN A 209 -2.08 -12.06 5.66
C ASN A 209 -1.42 -10.74 6.06
N LEU A 210 -0.10 -10.63 5.87
CA LEU A 210 0.63 -9.38 6.10
C LEU A 210 0.10 -8.24 5.21
N GLU A 211 -0.14 -8.51 3.93
CA GLU A 211 -0.69 -7.54 2.98
C GLU A 211 -2.09 -7.03 3.39
N ILE A 212 -2.96 -7.92 3.87
CA ILE A 212 -4.28 -7.59 4.41
C ILE A 212 -4.14 -6.74 5.67
N ALA A 213 -3.30 -7.16 6.62
CA ALA A 213 -3.07 -6.42 7.87
C ALA A 213 -2.54 -5.01 7.59
N LEU A 214 -1.55 -4.87 6.71
CA LEU A 214 -1.03 -3.57 6.26
C LEU A 214 -2.08 -2.71 5.55
N SER A 215 -2.95 -3.32 4.75
CA SER A 215 -4.02 -2.62 4.02
C SER A 215 -5.07 -2.07 4.96
N LYS A 216 -5.55 -2.91 5.89
CA LYS A 216 -6.46 -2.49 6.96
C LYS A 216 -5.83 -1.39 7.81
N ALA A 217 -4.55 -1.57 8.16
CA ALA A 217 -3.84 -0.62 8.97
C ALA A 217 -3.74 0.75 8.26
N ARG A 218 -3.20 0.77 7.04
CA ARG A 218 -3.09 2.01 6.24
C ARG A 218 -4.45 2.69 6.03
N LYS A 219 -5.51 1.91 5.77
CA LYS A 219 -6.87 2.44 5.62
C LYS A 219 -7.33 3.14 6.88
N LYS A 220 -7.19 2.51 8.05
CA LYS A 220 -7.58 3.13 9.34
C LYS A 220 -6.78 4.41 9.63
N TYR A 221 -5.47 4.40 9.38
CA TYR A 221 -4.65 5.61 9.54
C TYR A 221 -5.11 6.74 8.61
N ASN A 222 -5.35 6.44 7.32
CA ASN A 222 -5.87 7.42 6.36
C ASN A 222 -7.29 7.89 6.71
N GLN A 223 -8.14 7.01 7.26
CA GLN A 223 -9.48 7.38 7.71
C GLN A 223 -9.40 8.53 8.71
N GLU A 224 -8.55 8.37 9.72
CA GLU A 224 -8.45 9.34 10.80
C GLU A 224 -7.65 10.60 10.39
N LYS A 225 -6.63 10.49 9.54
CA LYS A 225 -5.74 11.60 9.16
C LYS A 225 -6.16 12.38 7.92
N ILE A 226 -6.95 11.78 7.04
CA ILE A 226 -7.26 12.34 5.72
C ILE A 226 -8.77 12.35 5.51
N TYR A 227 -9.41 11.18 5.56
CA TYR A 227 -10.78 11.04 5.09
C TYR A 227 -11.78 11.72 6.03
N ASN A 228 -11.69 11.54 7.34
CA ASN A 228 -12.63 12.17 8.27
C ASN A 228 -12.51 13.70 8.29
N PRO A 229 -11.30 14.32 8.41
CA PRO A 229 -11.20 15.78 8.36
C PRO A 229 -11.69 16.37 7.05
N LEU A 230 -11.44 15.69 5.92
CA LEU A 230 -11.89 16.14 4.61
C LEU A 230 -13.42 16.00 4.48
N PHE A 231 -13.99 14.89 4.95
CA PHE A 231 -15.43 14.67 5.00
C PHE A 231 -16.14 15.74 5.82
N ASP A 232 -15.66 16.02 7.03
CA ASP A 232 -16.21 17.03 7.91
C ASP A 232 -16.21 18.42 7.24
N TRP A 233 -15.13 18.76 6.55
CA TRP A 233 -15.01 20.01 5.82
C TRP A 233 -15.97 20.07 4.61
N ILE A 234 -16.03 19.02 3.79
CA ILE A 234 -16.96 18.97 2.64
C ILE A 234 -18.40 19.11 3.13
N ASN A 235 -18.77 18.35 4.16
CA ASN A 235 -20.13 18.31 4.68
C ASN A 235 -20.53 19.64 5.37
N LYS A 236 -19.62 20.24 6.14
CA LYS A 236 -19.85 21.54 6.79
C LYS A 236 -20.15 22.64 5.76
N ASN A 237 -19.45 22.61 4.62
CA ASN A 237 -19.65 23.59 3.55
C ASN A 237 -20.73 23.17 2.54
N LYS A 238 -21.38 22.02 2.74
CA LYS A 238 -22.49 21.52 1.89
C LYS A 238 -22.15 21.41 0.39
N PHE A 239 -20.88 21.23 0.03
CA PHE A 239 -20.46 21.30 -1.38
C PHE A 239 -21.21 20.31 -2.28
N ILE A 240 -21.41 19.07 -1.81
CA ILE A 240 -22.12 18.04 -2.59
C ILE A 240 -23.58 18.42 -2.79
N GLN A 241 -24.23 18.94 -1.73
CA GLN A 241 -25.62 19.36 -1.75
C GLN A 241 -25.84 20.61 -2.61
N GLU A 242 -24.84 21.49 -2.70
CA GLU A 242 -24.82 22.65 -3.58
C GLU A 242 -24.44 22.30 -5.03
N GLY A 243 -24.15 21.02 -5.31
CA GLY A 243 -23.92 20.52 -6.66
C GLY A 243 -22.51 20.77 -7.19
N LEU A 244 -21.52 20.96 -6.30
CA LEU A 244 -20.12 21.06 -6.71
C LEU A 244 -19.59 19.71 -7.17
N ASN A 245 -18.81 19.74 -8.26
CA ASN A 245 -18.07 18.60 -8.77
C ASN A 245 -16.67 18.48 -8.12
N SER A 246 -15.96 17.38 -8.38
CA SER A 246 -14.63 17.10 -7.81
C SER A 246 -13.63 18.21 -8.11
N LEU A 247 -13.61 18.76 -9.33
CA LEU A 247 -12.70 19.84 -9.71
C LEU A 247 -12.98 21.11 -8.91
N GLU A 248 -14.24 21.46 -8.69
CA GLU A 248 -14.64 22.63 -7.90
C GLU A 248 -14.25 22.46 -6.43
N ILE A 249 -14.47 21.28 -5.84
CA ILE A 249 -14.06 20.97 -4.47
C ILE A 249 -12.53 21.06 -4.33
N ILE A 250 -11.76 20.53 -5.29
CA ILE A 250 -10.30 20.67 -5.32
C ILE A 250 -9.88 22.14 -5.35
N ARG A 251 -10.58 22.97 -6.14
CA ARG A 251 -10.31 24.42 -6.20
C ARG A 251 -10.62 25.11 -4.88
N GLU A 252 -11.75 24.82 -4.24
CA GLU A 252 -12.05 25.36 -2.91
C GLU A 252 -11.01 24.93 -1.88
N TYR A 253 -10.55 23.68 -1.94
CA TYR A 253 -9.51 23.17 -1.05
C TYR A 253 -8.20 23.95 -1.22
N ARG A 254 -7.81 24.23 -2.47
CA ARG A 254 -6.57 24.97 -2.80
C ARG A 254 -6.60 26.44 -2.37
N LYS A 255 -7.77 27.02 -2.12
CA LYS A 255 -7.91 28.38 -1.59
C LYS A 255 -7.61 28.47 -0.10
N LEU A 256 -7.56 27.34 0.61
CA LEU A 256 -7.32 27.33 2.05
C LEU A 256 -5.90 27.83 2.35
N PRO A 257 -5.74 28.76 3.32
CA PRO A 257 -4.42 29.26 3.70
C PRO A 257 -3.58 28.17 4.38
N ASN A 258 -4.24 27.21 5.04
CA ASN A 258 -3.61 26.05 5.66
C ASN A 258 -4.36 24.79 5.23
N PRO A 259 -3.66 23.73 4.76
CA PRO A 259 -4.30 22.47 4.41
C PRO A 259 -4.87 21.81 5.67
N ILE A 260 -6.11 21.29 5.58
CA ILE A 260 -6.76 20.56 6.68
C ILE A 260 -6.32 19.10 6.77
N VAL A 261 -5.74 18.55 5.69
CA VAL A 261 -5.16 17.20 5.64
C VAL A 261 -3.69 17.25 5.21
N PRO A 262 -2.85 16.28 5.64
CA PRO A 262 -1.40 16.32 5.43
C PRO A 262 -0.97 15.81 4.03
N THR A 263 -1.85 15.86 3.04
CA THR A 263 -1.59 15.37 1.68
C THR A 263 -2.28 16.24 0.63
N ASN A 264 -1.84 16.11 -0.62
CA ASN A 264 -2.53 16.76 -1.74
C ASN A 264 -3.89 16.10 -1.95
N VAL A 265 -4.93 16.91 -2.11
CA VAL A 265 -6.29 16.42 -2.33
C VAL A 265 -6.56 16.33 -3.82
N ASP A 266 -7.03 15.15 -4.23
CA ASP A 266 -7.48 14.82 -5.58
C ASP A 266 -8.89 14.20 -5.52
N ALA A 267 -9.47 13.88 -6.68
CA ALA A 267 -10.82 13.33 -6.75
C ALA A 267 -10.96 11.95 -6.10
N ILE A 268 -9.90 11.14 -6.11
CA ILE A 268 -9.90 9.82 -5.46
C ILE A 268 -9.95 9.99 -3.94
N ILE A 269 -9.18 10.91 -3.39
CA ILE A 269 -9.18 11.21 -1.95
C ILE A 269 -10.53 11.80 -1.52
N ILE A 270 -11.10 12.72 -2.31
CA ILE A 270 -12.43 13.28 -2.07
C ILE A 270 -13.47 12.16 -2.07
N TYR A 271 -13.52 11.33 -3.11
CA TYR A 271 -14.48 10.24 -3.18
C TYR A 271 -14.33 9.26 -2.00
N ASN A 272 -13.10 8.86 -1.68
CA ASN A 272 -12.83 7.97 -0.54
C ASN A 272 -13.24 8.60 0.80
N SER A 273 -13.12 9.92 0.95
CA SER A 273 -13.59 10.62 2.16
C SER A 273 -15.10 10.55 2.33
N LEU A 274 -15.85 10.47 1.23
CA LEU A 274 -17.31 10.39 1.24
C LEU A 274 -17.83 8.96 1.44
N LEU A 275 -16.99 7.91 1.46
CA LEU A 275 -17.46 6.53 1.53
C LEU A 275 -18.20 6.15 2.83
N GLU A 276 -18.01 6.93 3.92
CA GLU A 276 -18.84 6.80 5.13
C GLU A 276 -20.30 7.18 4.88
N ASN A 277 -20.57 8.06 3.90
CA ASN A 277 -21.90 8.39 3.40
C ASN A 277 -21.97 8.14 1.88
N ARG A 278 -22.27 6.88 1.52
CA ARG A 278 -22.28 6.42 0.13
C ARG A 278 -23.17 7.26 -0.79
N ASP A 279 -24.26 7.81 -0.28
CA ASP A 279 -25.18 8.62 -1.08
C ASP A 279 -24.49 9.91 -1.55
N LEU A 280 -23.73 10.58 -0.69
CA LEU A 280 -22.93 11.74 -1.07
C LEU A 280 -21.81 11.37 -2.05
N ALA A 281 -21.19 10.20 -1.86
CA ALA A 281 -20.17 9.71 -2.79
C ALA A 281 -20.74 9.45 -4.19
N TYR A 282 -21.94 8.87 -4.29
CA TYR A 282 -22.61 8.65 -5.58
C TYR A 282 -23.14 9.95 -6.19
N GLN A 283 -23.66 10.87 -5.37
CA GLN A 283 -24.07 12.19 -5.81
C GLN A 283 -22.89 12.96 -6.43
N LEU A 284 -21.69 12.89 -5.83
CA LEU A 284 -20.47 13.47 -6.42
C LEU A 284 -20.19 12.88 -7.82
N ILE A 285 -20.24 11.55 -7.95
CA ILE A 285 -20.01 10.89 -9.24
C ILE A 285 -21.08 11.27 -10.27
N ASP A 286 -22.33 11.47 -9.84
CA ASP A 286 -23.41 11.92 -10.73
C ASP A 286 -23.18 13.35 -11.23
N THR A 287 -22.76 14.25 -10.34
CA THR A 287 -22.39 15.63 -10.69
C THR A 287 -21.18 15.66 -11.63
N ASP A 288 -20.13 14.90 -11.32
CA ASP A 288 -18.93 14.78 -12.15
C ASP A 288 -19.26 14.24 -13.55
N TYR A 289 -20.13 13.24 -13.62
CA TYR A 289 -20.58 12.64 -14.87
C TYR A 289 -21.39 13.63 -15.72
N LYS A 290 -22.29 14.40 -15.08
CA LYS A 290 -23.03 15.46 -15.77
C LYS A 290 -22.07 16.51 -16.34
N PHE A 291 -21.09 16.96 -15.55
CA PHE A 291 -20.07 17.91 -16.00
C PHE A 291 -19.32 17.40 -17.24
N MET A 292 -18.94 16.11 -17.24
CA MET A 292 -18.29 15.47 -18.38
C MET A 292 -19.18 15.49 -19.64
N LEU A 293 -20.47 15.14 -19.51
CA LEU A 293 -21.40 15.17 -20.65
C LEU A 293 -21.65 16.60 -21.16
N ASP A 294 -21.77 17.58 -20.26
CA ASP A 294 -21.87 18.98 -20.62
C ASP A 294 -20.60 19.46 -21.36
N TRP A 295 -19.43 18.96 -20.96
CA TRP A 295 -18.18 19.20 -21.67
C TRP A 295 -18.17 18.56 -23.06
N PHE A 296 -18.65 17.31 -23.23
CA PHE A 296 -18.79 16.71 -24.57
C PHE A 296 -19.67 17.57 -25.47
N LYS A 297 -20.85 17.94 -24.99
CA LYS A 297 -21.81 18.77 -25.73
C LYS A 297 -21.21 20.11 -26.13
N LYS A 298 -20.47 20.77 -25.22
CA LYS A 298 -19.81 22.05 -25.50
C LYS A 298 -18.74 21.95 -26.59
N ASN A 299 -18.13 20.78 -26.76
CA ASN A 299 -17.10 20.52 -27.76
C ASN A 299 -17.63 19.77 -28.99
N ASP A 300 -18.96 19.67 -29.15
CA ASP A 300 -19.62 18.96 -30.27
C ASP A 300 -19.17 17.50 -30.41
N LEU A 301 -19.01 16.81 -29.27
CA LEU A 301 -18.59 15.42 -29.20
C LEU A 301 -19.75 14.49 -28.85
N ASP A 302 -19.81 13.34 -29.51
CA ASP A 302 -20.76 12.26 -29.20
C ASP A 302 -20.43 11.56 -27.87
N ILE A 303 -21.41 10.85 -27.30
CA ILE A 303 -21.20 9.98 -26.13
C ILE A 303 -20.41 8.74 -26.56
N SER A 304 -19.09 8.76 -26.36
CA SER A 304 -18.19 7.67 -26.76
C SER A 304 -16.95 7.59 -25.86
N MET A 305 -16.28 6.43 -25.88
CA MET A 305 -15.00 6.24 -25.17
C MET A 305 -13.88 7.11 -25.74
N GLU A 306 -13.97 7.51 -27.01
CA GLU A 306 -12.98 8.42 -27.61
C GLU A 306 -13.16 9.84 -27.08
N SER A 307 -14.40 10.33 -27.00
CA SER A 307 -14.73 11.60 -26.36
C SER A 307 -14.26 11.64 -24.90
N PHE A 308 -14.43 10.53 -24.17
CA PHE A 308 -13.95 10.40 -22.80
C PHE A 308 -12.43 10.54 -22.67
N ARG A 309 -11.65 9.94 -23.58
CA ARG A 309 -10.19 10.10 -23.60
C ARG A 309 -9.80 11.56 -23.82
N GLN A 310 -10.44 12.24 -24.78
CA GLN A 310 -10.21 13.65 -25.04
C GLN A 310 -10.56 14.53 -23.82
N PHE A 311 -11.67 14.24 -23.15
CA PHE A 311 -12.03 14.93 -21.89
C PHE A 311 -10.97 14.73 -20.82
N ARG A 312 -10.55 13.48 -20.57
CA ARG A 312 -9.53 13.17 -19.57
C ARG A 312 -8.23 13.89 -19.86
N GLU A 313 -7.74 13.82 -21.10
CA GLU A 313 -6.50 14.49 -21.51
C GLU A 313 -6.60 16.01 -21.34
N SER A 314 -7.71 16.61 -21.78
CA SER A 314 -7.96 18.05 -21.64
C SER A 314 -7.95 18.49 -20.18
N MET A 315 -8.65 17.77 -19.31
CA MET A 315 -8.70 18.08 -17.87
C MET A 315 -7.34 17.91 -17.20
N GLN A 316 -6.61 16.83 -17.50
CA GLN A 316 -5.28 16.58 -16.93
C GLN A 316 -4.27 17.66 -17.35
N GLN A 317 -4.26 18.05 -18.62
CA GLN A 317 -3.39 19.10 -19.14
C GLN A 317 -3.72 20.46 -18.54
N ALA A 318 -5.01 20.82 -18.46
CA ALA A 318 -5.44 22.12 -17.98
C ALA A 318 -5.13 22.37 -16.50
N TYR A 319 -5.19 21.32 -15.66
CA TYR A 319 -5.08 21.46 -14.20
C TYR A 319 -3.79 20.91 -13.59
N GLY A 320 -2.91 20.31 -14.41
CA GLY A 320 -1.64 19.73 -13.95
C GLY A 320 -1.82 18.64 -12.90
N LEU A 321 -2.96 17.94 -12.92
CA LEU A 321 -3.34 16.91 -11.98
C LEU A 321 -3.70 15.63 -12.74
N THR A 322 -3.19 14.50 -12.26
CA THR A 322 -3.51 13.19 -12.85
C THR A 322 -4.95 12.77 -12.57
N GLU A 323 -5.50 13.10 -11.40
CA GLU A 323 -6.83 12.66 -10.92
C GLU A 323 -7.73 13.85 -10.56
N VAL A 324 -8.05 14.68 -11.55
CA VAL A 324 -8.99 15.82 -11.42
C VAL A 324 -10.43 15.34 -11.14
N PHE A 325 -10.79 14.20 -11.74
CA PHE A 325 -12.02 13.45 -11.51
C PHE A 325 -11.67 12.00 -11.23
N TYR A 326 -12.58 11.23 -10.62
CA TYR A 326 -12.37 9.80 -10.47
C TYR A 326 -12.65 9.07 -11.79
N TYR A 327 -11.70 9.16 -12.72
CA TYR A 327 -11.89 8.75 -14.12
C TYR A 327 -12.37 7.30 -14.27
N HIS A 328 -11.84 6.36 -13.49
CA HIS A 328 -12.31 4.97 -13.52
C HIS A 328 -13.82 4.85 -13.27
N LYS A 329 -14.38 5.61 -12.32
CA LYS A 329 -15.83 5.57 -12.03
C LYS A 329 -16.66 6.21 -13.14
N LEU A 330 -16.13 7.28 -13.75
CA LEU A 330 -16.79 7.92 -14.89
C LEU A 330 -16.78 7.01 -16.13
N GLU A 331 -15.66 6.34 -16.38
CA GLU A 331 -15.50 5.36 -17.46
C GLU A 331 -16.49 4.19 -17.29
N ASP A 332 -16.55 3.58 -16.10
CA ASP A 332 -17.50 2.51 -15.78
C ASP A 332 -18.96 2.93 -16.02
N LYS A 333 -19.29 4.20 -15.73
CA LYS A 333 -20.63 4.73 -15.88
C LYS A 333 -20.96 5.01 -17.35
N LEU A 334 -20.00 5.55 -18.10
CA LEU A 334 -20.11 5.81 -19.54
C LEU A 334 -20.28 4.51 -20.32
N ASP A 335 -19.47 3.49 -20.03
CA ASP A 335 -19.55 2.19 -20.71
C ASP A 335 -20.94 1.54 -20.55
N LYS A 336 -21.53 1.65 -19.35
CA LYS A 336 -22.91 1.22 -19.09
C LYS A 336 -23.93 2.02 -19.89
N GLU A 337 -23.73 3.32 -20.07
CA GLU A 337 -24.64 4.16 -20.85
C GLU A 337 -24.56 3.86 -22.35
N ILE A 338 -23.35 3.74 -22.90
CA ILE A 338 -23.12 3.32 -24.29
C ILE A 338 -23.79 1.97 -24.55
N SER A 339 -23.60 1.00 -23.64
CA SER A 339 -24.23 -0.32 -23.73
C SER A 339 -25.76 -0.23 -23.79
N LYS A 340 -26.38 0.65 -22.98
CA LYS A 340 -27.84 0.87 -23.00
C LYS A 340 -28.31 1.51 -24.31
N LEU A 341 -27.56 2.48 -24.85
CA LEU A 341 -27.89 3.14 -26.11
C LEU A 341 -27.86 2.16 -27.28
N VAL A 342 -26.85 1.28 -27.33
CA VAL A 342 -26.74 0.22 -28.35
C VAL A 342 -27.90 -0.78 -28.25
N GLN A 343 -28.31 -1.17 -27.04
CA GLN A 343 -29.46 -2.05 -26.82
C GLN A 343 -30.78 -1.42 -27.28
N LYS A 344 -31.02 -0.14 -26.96
CA LYS A 344 -32.23 0.59 -27.40
C LYS A 344 -32.31 0.74 -28.91
N GLN A 345 -31.19 1.03 -29.58
CA GLN A 345 -31.12 1.06 -31.05
C GLN A 345 -31.41 -0.32 -31.67
N THR A 346 -30.96 -1.40 -31.02
CA THR A 346 -31.20 -2.79 -31.48
C THR A 346 -32.65 -3.25 -31.25
N GLN A 347 -33.33 -2.76 -30.20
CA GLN A 347 -34.75 -3.08 -29.95
C GLN A 347 -35.71 -2.32 -30.88
N ASN A 348 -35.39 -1.07 -31.24
CA ASN A 348 -36.19 -0.26 -32.15
C ASN A 348 -36.00 -0.62 -33.65
N GLN A 349 -35.12 -1.58 -33.97
CA GLN A 349 -34.89 -2.07 -35.32
C GLN A 349 -35.17 -3.59 -35.42
N LYS A 350 -36.44 -3.96 -35.61
CA LYS A 350 -36.83 -5.19 -36.33
C LYS A 350 -37.97 -4.83 -37.29
N PRO A 351 -37.87 -5.11 -38.62
CA PRO A 351 -37.12 -6.21 -39.21
C PRO A 351 -36.10 -5.76 -40.29
N TYR A 352 -34.81 -6.01 -40.05
CA TYR A 352 -33.84 -6.27 -41.13
C TYR A 352 -32.76 -7.20 -40.57
N ARG A 353 -33.05 -8.51 -40.54
CA ARG A 353 -32.29 -9.48 -39.74
C ARG A 353 -31.02 -10.02 -40.43
N ASP A 354 -30.74 -9.65 -41.67
CA ASP A 354 -29.62 -10.26 -42.40
C ASP A 354 -28.38 -9.36 -42.56
N GLU A 355 -28.53 -8.03 -42.68
CA GLU A 355 -27.37 -7.15 -42.89
C GLU A 355 -26.60 -6.83 -41.59
N LEU A 356 -27.31 -6.78 -40.45
CA LEU A 356 -26.71 -6.48 -39.13
C LEU A 356 -25.90 -7.66 -38.58
N THR A 357 -26.31 -8.88 -38.95
CA THR A 357 -25.56 -10.11 -38.65
C THR A 357 -24.25 -10.15 -39.44
N TYR A 358 -24.27 -9.70 -40.71
CA TYR A 358 -23.07 -9.58 -41.55
C TYR A 358 -22.11 -8.49 -41.03
N ARG A 359 -22.60 -7.30 -40.66
CA ARG A 359 -21.76 -6.22 -40.13
C ARG A 359 -21.17 -6.53 -38.75
N LYS A 360 -21.93 -7.18 -37.85
CA LYS A 360 -21.40 -7.64 -36.56
C LYS A 360 -20.33 -8.71 -36.73
N ARG A 361 -20.49 -9.63 -37.68
CA ARG A 361 -19.46 -10.63 -38.03
C ARG A 361 -18.18 -9.95 -38.53
N LEU A 362 -18.29 -8.97 -39.42
CA LEU A 362 -17.15 -8.18 -39.93
C LEU A 362 -16.44 -7.34 -38.86
N LEU A 363 -17.16 -6.84 -37.86
CA LEU A 363 -16.58 -6.08 -36.75
C LEU A 363 -15.82 -7.01 -35.79
N VAL A 364 -16.41 -8.17 -35.46
CA VAL A 364 -15.77 -9.20 -34.63
C VAL A 364 -14.53 -9.76 -35.33
N GLU A 365 -14.60 -10.04 -36.63
CA GLU A 365 -13.44 -10.46 -37.44
C GLU A 365 -12.34 -9.39 -37.45
N ARG A 366 -12.69 -8.10 -37.54
CA ARG A 366 -11.71 -6.99 -37.43
C ARG A 366 -11.07 -6.88 -36.05
N LEU A 367 -11.84 -7.10 -34.98
CA LEU A 367 -11.33 -7.05 -33.61
C LEU A 367 -10.42 -8.24 -33.31
N ILE A 368 -10.78 -9.44 -33.79
CA ILE A 368 -9.93 -10.63 -33.71
C ILE A 368 -8.63 -10.40 -34.47
N ARG A 369 -8.68 -9.89 -35.70
CA ARG A 369 -7.46 -9.57 -36.49
C ARG A 369 -6.56 -8.55 -35.77
N LYS A 370 -7.12 -7.48 -35.22
CA LYS A 370 -6.36 -6.49 -34.44
C LYS A 370 -5.74 -7.10 -33.17
N GLN A 371 -6.41 -8.07 -32.54
CA GLN A 371 -5.90 -8.74 -31.36
C GLN A 371 -4.80 -9.75 -31.71
N GLU A 372 -4.93 -10.46 -32.83
CA GLU A 372 -3.88 -11.32 -33.39
C GLU A 372 -2.65 -10.52 -33.84
N GLU A 373 -2.82 -9.35 -34.44
CA GLU A 373 -1.73 -8.44 -34.80
C GLU A 373 -1.00 -7.91 -33.56
N ARG A 374 -1.74 -7.52 -32.51
CA ARG A 374 -1.15 -7.10 -31.22
C ARG A 374 -0.39 -8.24 -30.54
N LEU A 375 -0.90 -9.46 -30.58
CA LEU A 375 -0.22 -10.63 -30.03
C LEU A 375 1.05 -10.97 -30.81
N LYS A 376 1.03 -10.85 -32.15
CA LYS A 376 2.22 -11.02 -33.00
C LYS A 376 3.28 -9.94 -32.77
N GLU A 377 2.89 -8.68 -32.56
CA GLU A 377 3.81 -7.60 -32.18
C GLU A 377 4.39 -7.77 -30.77
N GLU A 378 3.65 -8.39 -29.85
CA GLU A 378 4.13 -8.71 -28.51
C GLU A 378 5.07 -9.94 -28.51
N GLU A 379 4.84 -10.91 -29.41
CA GLU A 379 5.75 -12.05 -29.63
C GLU A 379 7.03 -11.63 -30.37
N SER A 380 6.96 -10.75 -31.37
CA SER A 380 8.14 -10.23 -32.08
C SER A 380 9.04 -9.33 -31.22
N LYS A 381 8.53 -8.88 -30.06
CA LYS A 381 9.30 -8.12 -29.05
C LYS A 381 9.93 -9.02 -27.98
N LYS A 382 9.74 -10.35 -28.04
CA LYS A 382 10.35 -11.32 -27.12
C LYS A 382 11.61 -12.02 -27.65
N ASP A 383 12.07 -11.70 -28.86
CA ASP A 383 13.38 -12.19 -29.31
C ASP A 383 14.54 -11.38 -28.71
N VAL A 384 15.34 -12.13 -27.96
CA VAL A 384 16.50 -11.76 -27.16
C VAL A 384 17.66 -11.27 -28.05
N PRO A 385 18.37 -10.17 -27.71
CA PRO A 385 19.73 -10.00 -28.19
C PRO A 385 20.62 -10.99 -27.45
N THR A 386 21.02 -12.07 -28.13
CA THR A 386 22.12 -12.93 -27.72
C THR A 386 23.40 -12.11 -27.58
N PHE A 387 23.82 -11.86 -26.33
CA PHE A 387 25.19 -11.45 -26.04
C PHE A 387 26.13 -12.63 -26.33
N LYS A 388 26.86 -12.56 -27.45
CA LYS A 388 28.02 -13.45 -27.70
C LYS A 388 29.21 -12.96 -26.87
N MET A 389 29.69 -13.80 -25.96
CA MET A 389 31.06 -13.74 -25.46
C MET A 389 32.03 -13.92 -26.65
N LYS A 390 33.04 -13.05 -26.76
CA LYS A 390 34.27 -13.38 -27.47
C LYS A 390 35.24 -14.02 -26.48
N ILE A 391 35.77 -15.16 -26.89
CA ILE A 391 36.92 -15.87 -26.33
C ILE A 391 38.14 -14.95 -26.38
#